data_AF-A0A222P566-F1
#
_entry.id   AF-A0A222P566-F1
#
_cell.length_a   1.000
_cell.length_b   1.000
_cell.length_c   1.000
_cell.angle_alpha   90.00
_cell.angle_beta   90.00
_cell.angle_gamma   90.00
#
_symmetry.space_group_name_H-M   'P 1'
#
loop_
_entity.id
_entity.type
_entity.pdbx_description
1 polymer ?
#
loop_
_entity_poly.entity_id
_entity_poly.type
_entity_poly.pdbx_seq_one_letter_code
_entity_poly.pdbx_strand_id
1 'polypeptide(L)' 'MVCIVEFNDGVRFNFVRNKIKQKIWIEALLHLTNLDINHMAVILEIPAEVLTKVHHGEMYLSQESAECLGRLFLLAFSD' A
#
# COMPACT_ATOMS: atom_id res chain seq x y z
N MET A 1 9.61 9.13 7.72
CA MET A 1 10.46 7.93 7.88
C MET A 1 10.64 7.34 6.50
N VAL A 2 11.11 6.11 6.28
CA VAL A 2 10.92 5.44 4.98
C VAL A 2 10.56 3.99 5.29
N CYS A 3 9.48 3.48 4.73
CA CYS A 3 9.13 2.06 4.84
C CYS A 3 9.87 1.28 3.75
N ILE A 4 10.88 0.51 4.16
CA ILE A 4 11.67 -0.34 3.28
C ILE A 4 11.76 -1.74 3.86
N VAL A 5 11.51 -2.75 3.02
CA VAL A 5 11.96 -4.12 3.28
C VAL A 5 13.09 -4.44 2.33
N GLU A 6 14.19 -4.95 2.85
CA GLU A 6 15.38 -5.33 2.09
C GLU A 6 15.75 -6.77 2.41
N PHE A 7 15.90 -7.58 1.36
CA PHE A 7 16.37 -8.94 1.44
C PHE A 7 17.88 -8.96 1.18
N ASN A 8 18.58 -9.93 1.78
CA ASN A 8 20.05 -10.04 1.71
C ASN A 8 20.60 -10.29 0.29
N ASP A 9 19.74 -10.62 -0.67
CA ASP A 9 20.05 -10.78 -2.08
C ASP A 9 19.96 -9.47 -2.89
N GLY A 10 19.72 -8.34 -2.22
CA GLY A 10 19.61 -7.02 -2.83
C GLY A 10 18.21 -6.64 -3.29
N VAL A 11 17.19 -7.46 -3.02
CA VAL A 11 15.80 -7.09 -3.31
C VAL A 11 15.31 -6.06 -2.29
N ARG A 12 15.00 -4.85 -2.77
CA ARG A 12 14.51 -3.74 -1.94
C ARG A 12 13.11 -3.31 -2.34
N PHE A 13 12.18 -3.41 -1.39
CA PHE A 13 10.83 -2.87 -1.47
C PHE A 13 10.81 -1.48 -0.84
N ASN A 14 10.65 -0.44 -1.66
CA ASN A 14 10.41 0.92 -1.16
C ASN A 14 8.94 1.27 -1.39
N PHE A 15 8.20 1.39 -0.28
CA PHE A 15 6.75 1.59 -0.34
C PHE A 15 6.32 3.01 -0.75
N VAL A 16 7.25 3.97 -0.71
CA VAL A 16 6.96 5.38 -0.94
C VAL A 16 7.30 5.82 -2.37
N ARG A 17 8.40 5.33 -2.94
CA ARG A 17 8.92 5.85 -4.22
C ARG A 17 8.26 5.27 -5.47
N ASN A 18 7.72 4.06 -5.39
CA ASN A 18 7.25 3.35 -6.57
C ASN A 18 5.72 3.47 -6.71
N LYS A 19 5.33 4.63 -7.24
CA LYS A 19 3.98 5.06 -7.57
C LYS A 19 3.10 3.98 -8.22
N ILE A 20 3.59 3.29 -9.26
CA ILE A 20 2.87 2.18 -9.92
C ILE A 20 2.66 0.99 -8.97
N LYS A 21 3.59 0.74 -8.06
CA LYS A 21 3.47 -0.36 -7.09
C LYS A 21 2.40 -0.12 -6.03
N GLN A 22 2.04 1.12 -5.70
CA GLN A 22 0.94 1.39 -4.77
C GLN A 22 -0.38 0.78 -5.27
N LYS A 23 -0.68 0.97 -6.56
CA LYS A 23 -1.80 0.29 -7.22
C LYS A 23 -1.70 -1.23 -7.09
N ILE A 24 -0.53 -1.79 -7.40
CA ILE A 24 -0.31 -3.26 -7.34
C ILE A 24 -0.51 -3.80 -5.92
N TRP A 25 -0.06 -3.08 -4.89
CA TRP A 25 -0.25 -3.51 -3.51
C TRP A 25 -1.70 -3.41 -3.06
N ILE A 26 -2.41 -2.36 -3.47
CA ILE A 26 -3.85 -2.25 -3.21
C ILE A 26 -4.58 -3.40 -3.90
N GLU A 27 -4.28 -3.69 -5.16
CA GLU A 27 -4.82 -4.83 -5.91
C GLU A 27 -4.55 -6.15 -5.15
N ALA A 28 -3.32 -6.39 -4.74
CA ALA A 28 -2.94 -7.61 -4.00
C ALA A 28 -3.69 -7.72 -2.66
N LEU A 29 -3.81 -6.62 -1.90
CA LEU A 29 -4.56 -6.61 -0.65
C LEU A 29 -6.05 -6.90 -0.87
N LEU A 30 -6.68 -6.31 -1.88
CA LEU A 30 -8.09 -6.53 -2.19
C LEU A 30 -8.38 -7.97 -2.67
N HIS A 31 -7.47 -8.59 -3.43
CA HIS A 31 -7.70 -9.94 -3.97
C HIS A 31 -7.30 -11.06 -3.04
N LEU A 32 -6.27 -10.86 -2.21
CA LEU A 32 -5.67 -11.94 -1.41
C LEU A 32 -6.07 -11.87 0.07
N THR A 33 -6.82 -10.83 0.47
CA THR A 33 -7.37 -10.69 1.82
C THR A 33 -8.88 -10.42 1.74
N ASN A 34 -9.57 -10.45 2.88
CA ASN A 34 -10.99 -10.05 2.95
C ASN A 34 -11.18 -8.53 3.14
N LEU A 35 -10.14 -7.72 2.90
CA LEU A 35 -10.25 -6.27 2.96
C LEU A 35 -10.96 -5.75 1.71
N ASP A 36 -11.87 -4.78 1.91
CA ASP A 36 -12.37 -3.94 0.83
C ASP A 36 -11.77 -2.53 0.89
N ILE A 37 -12.04 -1.74 -0.15
CA ILE A 37 -11.46 -0.41 -0.29
C ILE A 37 -11.88 0.55 0.83
N ASN A 38 -13.08 0.39 1.40
CA ASN A 38 -13.56 1.25 2.49
C ASN A 38 -12.85 0.90 3.79
N HIS A 39 -12.73 -0.39 4.10
CA HIS A 39 -11.98 -0.87 5.27
C HIS A 39 -10.50 -0.47 5.19
N MET A 40 -9.87 -0.62 4.02
CA MET A 40 -8.50 -0.16 3.81
C MET A 40 -8.36 1.35 4.01
N ALA A 41 -9.30 2.15 3.48
CA ALA A 41 -9.27 3.60 3.62
C ALA A 41 -9.35 4.05 5.10
N VAL A 42 -10.17 3.35 5.90
CA VAL A 42 -10.23 3.56 7.35
C VAL A 42 -8.89 3.25 8.03
N ILE A 43 -8.26 2.11 7.71
CA ILE A 43 -6.95 1.73 8.28
C ILE A 43 -5.85 2.74 7.89
N LEU A 44 -5.89 3.23 6.65
CA LEU A 44 -4.93 4.19 6.13
C LEU A 44 -5.23 5.63 6.55
N GLU A 45 -6.33 5.87 7.27
CA GLU A 45 -6.82 7.18 7.70
C GLU A 45 -6.94 8.19 6.54
N ILE A 46 -7.40 7.72 5.38
CA ILE A 46 -7.62 8.54 4.18
C ILE A 46 -9.05 8.39 3.66
N PRO A 47 -9.57 9.37 2.90
CA PRO A 47 -10.87 9.20 2.24
C PRO A 47 -10.84 8.04 1.25
N ALA A 48 -11.91 7.22 1.24
CA ALA A 48 -12.03 6.10 0.31
C ALA A 48 -11.92 6.54 -1.16
N GLU A 49 -12.42 7.73 -1.50
CA GLU A 49 -12.28 8.31 -2.84
C GLU A 49 -10.81 8.49 -3.26
N VAL A 50 -9.94 8.88 -2.32
CA VAL A 50 -8.50 9.01 -2.57
C VAL A 50 -7.90 7.64 -2.84
N LEU A 51 -8.24 6.64 -2.03
CA LEU A 51 -7.73 5.27 -2.22
C LEU A 51 -8.20 4.66 -3.55
N THR A 52 -9.45 4.91 -3.96
CA THR A 52 -9.99 4.52 -5.28
C THR A 52 -9.21 5.15 -6.42
N LYS A 53 -8.91 6.45 -6.34
CA LYS A 53 -8.08 7.14 -7.36
C LYS A 53 -6.66 6.55 -7.45
N VAL A 54 -6.07 6.17 -6.32
CA VAL A 54 -4.76 5.49 -6.30
C VAL A 54 -4.87 4.08 -6.91
N HIS A 55 -5.93 3.33 -6.58
CA HIS A 55 -6.20 2.01 -7.14
C HIS A 55 -6.38 2.04 -8.66
N HIS A 56 -7.05 3.06 -9.19
CA HIS A 56 -7.15 3.28 -10.64
C HIS A 56 -5.84 3.76 -11.28
N GLY A 57 -4.87 4.24 -10.49
CA GLY A 57 -3.60 4.76 -10.96
C GLY A 57 -3.66 6.23 -11.39
N GLU A 58 -4.71 6.95 -11.00
CA GLU A 58 -4.93 8.37 -11.32
C GLU A 58 -4.09 9.29 -10.43
N MET A 59 -3.76 8.84 -9.21
CA MET A 59 -2.92 9.58 -8.28
C MET A 59 -2.10 8.65 -7.40
N TYR A 60 -1.33 9.23 -6.49
CA TYR A 60 -0.45 8.50 -5.57
C TYR A 60 -0.60 9.03 -4.16
N LEU A 61 -0.39 8.15 -3.19
CA LEU A 61 -0.42 8.49 -1.78
C LEU A 61 0.75 9.41 -1.41
N SER A 62 0.50 10.26 -0.40
CA SER A 62 1.57 10.98 0.29
C SER A 62 2.54 9.98 0.91
N GLN A 63 3.72 10.47 1.30
CA GLN A 63 4.73 9.60 1.92
C GLN A 63 4.20 8.86 3.15
N GLU A 64 3.50 9.54 4.04
CA GLU A 64 2.96 8.96 5.26
C GLU A 64 1.92 7.86 4.98
N SER A 65 0.94 8.14 4.12
CA SER A 65 -0.09 7.15 3.75
C SER A 65 0.52 5.97 2.96
N ALA A 66 1.54 6.22 2.14
CA ALA A 66 2.27 5.17 1.42
C ALA A 66 3.08 4.27 2.36
N GLU A 67 3.67 4.82 3.42
CA GLU A 67 4.31 4.04 4.48
C GLU A 67 3.29 3.19 5.22
N CYS A 68 2.10 3.73 5.51
CA CYS A 68 1.01 2.98 6.15
C CYS A 68 0.51 1.82 5.27
N LEU A 69 0.34 2.05 3.96
CA LEU A 69 0.01 0.99 2.99
C LEU A 69 1.07 -0.11 2.97
N GLY A 70 2.35 0.26 3.02
CA GLY A 70 3.44 -0.71 3.11
C GLY A 70 3.38 -1.56 4.37
N ARG A 71 3.10 -0.96 5.53
CA ARG A 71 2.92 -1.70 6.79
C ARG A 71 1.72 -2.64 6.75
N LEU A 72 0.58 -2.17 6.23
CA LEU A 72 -0.61 -2.99 6.05
C LEU A 72 -0.31 -4.20 5.17
N PHE A 73 0.38 -3.99 4.05
CA PHE A 73 0.84 -5.08 3.18
C PHE A 73 1.69 -6.09 3.95
N LEU A 74 2.68 -5.63 4.73
CA LEU A 74 3.52 -6.53 5.51
C LEU A 74 2.74 -7.32 6.56
N LEU A 75 1.82 -6.67 7.28
CA LEU A 75 0.97 -7.33 8.29
C LEU A 75 0.02 -8.35 7.68
N ALA A 76 -0.52 -8.07 6.49
CA ALA A 76 -1.45 -8.96 5.80
C ALA A 76 -0.79 -10.26 5.30
N PHE A 77 0.53 -10.23 5.04
CA PHE A 77 1.29 -11.35 4.48
C PHE A 77 2.42 -11.85 5.39
N SER A 78 2.47 -11.40 6.65
CA SER A 78 3.34 -11.95 7.68
C SER A 78 2.63 -13.08 8.42
N ASP A 79 3.31 -14.23 8.59
CA ASP A 79 2.89 -15.30 9.51
C ASP A 79 3.17 -14.93 10.97
#